data_AF-A0A432KDM9-F1
#
_entry.id   AF-A0A432KDM9-F1
#
_cell.length_a   1.000
_cell.length_b   1.000
_cell.length_c   1.000
_cell.angle_alpha   90.00
_cell.angle_beta   90.00
_cell.angle_gamma   90.00
#
_symmetry.space_group_name_H-M   'P 1'
#
loop_
_entity.id
_entity.type
_entity.pdbx_description
1 polymer ?
#
loop_
_entity_poly.entity_id
_entity_poly.type
_entity_poly.pdbx_seq_one_letter_code
_entity_poly.pdbx_strand_id
1 'polypeptide(L)'
;MFDILKKNSIILGIILSVITPIVLYFLLSYLVEILSLQLTWGIQLVQDKNIELVSIFANLFIMYPYLQKREYEMTGRGVMISTFALALIHFYLHYRHLLMN
;
A
#
# COMPACT_ATOMS: atom_id res chain seq x y z
N MET A 1 7.78 6.41 23.52
CA MET A 1 6.46 6.34 22.82
C MET A 1 6.62 6.98 21.44
N PHE A 2 7.25 6.39 20.42
CA PHE A 2 7.22 5.02 19.91
C PHE A 2 8.65 4.46 19.70
N ASP A 3 9.16 3.67 20.65
CA ASP A 3 10.49 3.06 20.50
C ASP A 3 10.49 1.87 19.52
N ILE A 4 9.30 1.39 19.15
CA ILE A 4 9.11 0.30 18.18
C ILE A 4 9.44 0.76 16.75
N LEU A 5 9.15 2.01 16.39
CA LEU A 5 9.48 2.56 15.06
C LEU A 5 10.97 2.88 14.88
N LYS A 6 11.76 2.87 15.97
CA LYS A 6 13.22 3.05 15.91
C LYS A 6 13.98 1.74 15.74
N LYS A 7 13.29 0.60 15.66
CA LYS A 7 13.93 -0.71 15.54
C LYS A 7 14.28 -0.97 14.07
N ASN A 8 15.57 -0.91 13.73
CA ASN A 8 16.05 -1.30 12.41
C ASN A 8 15.83 -2.81 12.20
N SER A 9 14.72 -3.18 11.55
CA SER A 9 14.35 -4.58 11.38
C SER A 9 13.52 -4.77 10.12
N ILE A 10 13.85 -5.81 9.35
CA ILE A 10 13.10 -6.22 8.17
C ILE A 10 11.63 -6.50 8.53
N ILE A 11 11.39 -7.13 9.69
CA ILE A 11 10.04 -7.47 10.16
C ILE A 11 9.20 -6.20 10.37
N LEU A 12 9.79 -5.15 10.93
CA LEU A 12 9.10 -3.87 11.10
C LEU A 12 8.70 -3.29 9.74
N GLY A 13 9.61 -3.36 8.76
CA GLY A 13 9.32 -2.90 7.39
C GLY A 13 8.18 -3.67 6.73
N ILE A 14 8.14 -4.99 6.92
CA ILE A 14 7.04 -5.84 6.42
C ILE A 14 5.72 -5.42 7.07
N ILE A 15 5.68 -5.30 8.41
CA ILE A 15 4.47 -4.90 9.13
C ILE A 15 3.97 -3.53 8.64
N LEU A 16 4.86 -2.54 8.52
CA LEU A 16 4.51 -1.20 8.02
C LEU A 16 3.92 -1.28 6.61
N SER A 17 4.59 -1.99 5.70
CA SER A 17 4.13 -2.12 4.31
C SER A 17 2.80 -2.83 4.13
N VAL A 18 2.32 -3.60 5.12
CA VAL A 18 1.02 -4.27 5.08
C VAL A 18 -0.04 -3.41 5.74
N ILE A 19 0.25 -2.84 6.90
CA ILE A 19 -0.71 -2.00 7.63
C ILE A 19 -1.04 -0.73 6.83
N THR A 20 -0.03 -0.09 6.24
CA THR A 20 -0.20 1.14 5.48
C THR A 20 -1.21 1.04 4.34
N PRO A 21 -1.09 0.11 3.37
CA PRO A 21 -2.04 0.02 2.28
C PRO A 21 -3.43 -0.37 2.76
N ILE A 22 -3.56 -1.16 3.84
CA ILE A 22 -4.87 -1.47 4.44
C ILE A 22 -5.54 -0.18 4.93
N VAL A 23 -4.81 0.62 5.73
CA VAL A 23 -5.34 1.88 6.26
C VAL A 23 -5.67 2.87 5.12
N LEU A 24 -4.77 2.98 4.13
CA LEU A 24 -4.99 3.83 2.96
C LEU A 24 -6.18 3.37 2.12
N TYR A 25 -6.37 2.06 1.94
CA TYR A 25 -7.49 1.52 1.19
C TYR A 25 -8.82 1.94 1.82
N PHE A 26 -9.00 1.75 3.13
CA PHE A 26 -10.22 2.18 3.80
C PHE A 26 -10.44 3.69 3.71
N LEU A 27 -9.38 4.47 3.88
CA LEU A 27 -9.47 5.94 3.80
C LEU A 27 -9.86 6.40 2.38
N LEU A 28 -9.22 5.85 1.36
CA LEU A 28 -9.47 6.20 -0.05
C LEU A 28 -10.83 5.69 -0.52
N SER A 29 -11.23 4.48 -0.14
CA SER A 29 -12.56 3.94 -0.49
C SER A 29 -13.68 4.78 0.10
N TYR A 30 -13.56 5.19 1.36
CA TYR A 30 -14.53 6.09 1.99
C TYR A 30 -14.58 7.46 1.30
N LEU A 31 -13.41 8.02 0.94
CA LEU A 31 -13.34 9.27 0.20
C LEU A 31 -13.98 9.15 -1.19
N VAL A 32 -13.68 8.08 -1.93
CA VAL A 32 -14.23 7.81 -3.26
C VAL A 32 -15.74 7.62 -3.19
N GLU A 33 -16.26 6.96 -2.15
CA GLU A 33 -17.70 6.79 -1.93
C GLU A 33 -18.41 8.13 -1.76
N ILE A 34 -17.91 8.99 -0.86
CA ILE A 34 -18.45 10.34 -0.66
C ILE A 34 -18.43 11.14 -1.96
N LEU A 35 -17.29 11.14 -2.65
CA LEU A 35 -17.13 11.88 -3.91
C LEU A 35 -18.06 11.33 -5.00
N SER A 36 -18.26 10.02 -5.06
CA SER A 36 -19.14 9.39 -6.06
C SER A 36 -20.61 9.78 -5.83
N LEU A 37 -21.03 9.87 -4.56
CA LEU A 37 -22.38 10.36 -4.22
C LEU A 37 -22.57 11.83 -4.61
N GLN A 38 -21.54 12.67 -4.43
CA GLN A 38 -21.63 14.11 -4.69
C GLN A 38 -21.48 14.49 -6.17
N LEU A 39 -20.58 13.83 -6.91
CA LEU A 39 -20.15 14.25 -8.25
C LEU A 39 -20.79 13.43 -9.37
N THR A 40 -21.15 12.17 -9.13
CA THR A 40 -21.47 11.22 -10.19
C THR A 40 -22.77 10.45 -9.99
N TRP A 41 -23.71 10.92 -9.17
CA TRP A 41 -24.99 10.21 -9.09
C TRP A 41 -24.96 8.98 -8.20
N GLY A 42 -23.84 8.71 -7.51
CA GLY A 42 -23.54 7.41 -6.91
C GLY A 42 -22.85 6.41 -7.85
N ILE A 43 -22.48 6.81 -9.08
CA ILE A 43 -21.66 5.98 -9.96
C ILE A 43 -20.22 6.00 -9.47
N GLN A 44 -19.65 4.83 -9.22
CA GLN A 44 -18.30 4.71 -8.65
C GLN A 44 -17.24 5.37 -9.55
N LEU A 45 -16.56 6.39 -9.02
CA LEU A 45 -15.53 7.15 -9.75
C LEU A 45 -14.26 6.33 -10.02
N VAL A 46 -13.87 5.48 -9.07
CA VAL A 46 -12.64 4.68 -9.14
C VAL A 46 -12.95 3.26 -8.71
N GLN A 47 -12.56 2.28 -9.54
CA GLN A 47 -12.75 0.86 -9.24
C GLN A 47 -11.89 0.42 -8.04
N ASP A 48 -12.43 -0.47 -7.20
CA ASP A 48 -11.77 -0.95 -5.98
C ASP A 48 -10.35 -1.49 -6.21
N LYS A 49 -10.15 -2.27 -7.29
CA LYS A 49 -8.81 -2.78 -7.65
C LYS A 49 -7.79 -1.68 -7.91
N ASN A 50 -8.22 -0.52 -8.42
CA ASN A 50 -7.33 0.61 -8.66
C ASN A 50 -7.01 1.32 -7.33
N ILE A 51 -7.98 1.40 -6.41
CA ILE A 51 -7.77 1.95 -5.06
C ILE A 51 -6.77 1.08 -4.30
N GLU A 52 -6.91 -0.24 -4.38
CA GLU A 52 -5.98 -1.21 -3.79
C GLU A 52 -4.56 -1.01 -4.35
N LEU A 53 -4.43 -0.94 -5.67
CA LEU A 53 -3.13 -0.73 -6.32
C LEU A 53 -2.48 0.60 -5.89
N VAL A 54 -3.24 1.71 -5.88
CA VAL A 54 -2.76 3.01 -5.41
C VAL A 54 -2.33 2.94 -3.94
N SER A 55 -3.06 2.21 -3.10
CA SER A 55 -2.74 2.04 -1.69
C SER A 55 -1.43 1.27 -1.50
N ILE A 56 -1.17 0.24 -2.30
CA ILE A 56 0.12 -0.49 -2.32
C ILE A 56 1.24 0.45 -2.78
N PHE A 57 1.04 1.21 -3.85
CA PHE A 57 2.04 2.17 -4.34
C PHE A 57 2.34 3.27 -3.32
N ALA A 58 1.38 3.66 -2.49
CA ALA A 58 1.58 4.67 -1.46
C ALA A 58 2.63 4.27 -0.41
N ASN A 59 2.98 2.98 -0.29
CA ASN A 59 4.11 2.52 0.52
C ASN A 59 5.44 3.16 0.10
N LEU A 60 5.60 3.60 -1.15
CA LEU A 60 6.79 4.31 -1.61
C LEU A 60 7.02 5.62 -0.83
N PHE A 61 5.94 6.33 -0.48
CA PHE A 61 6.04 7.56 0.32
C PHE A 61 6.48 7.28 1.75
N ILE A 62 6.02 6.16 2.32
CA ILE A 62 6.45 5.73 3.65
C ILE A 62 7.89 5.20 3.63
N MET A 63 8.29 4.52 2.56
CA MET A 63 9.64 4.00 2.39
C MET A 63 10.69 5.13 2.33
N TYR A 64 10.37 6.26 1.69
CA TYR A 64 11.28 7.38 1.46
C TYR A 64 12.07 7.84 2.72
N PRO A 65 11.42 8.19 3.86
CA PRO A 65 12.15 8.62 5.06
C PRO A 65 13.02 7.51 5.69
N TYR A 66 12.68 6.23 5.50
CA TYR A 66 13.48 5.11 6.02
C TYR A 66 14.71 4.81 5.15
N LEU A 67 14.65 5.08 3.85
CA LEU A 67 15.81 4.94 2.96
C LEU A 67 16.81 6.08 3.11
N GLN A 68 16.36 7.29 3.42
CA GLN A 68 17.24 8.45 3.61
C GLN A 68 18.13 8.32 4.86
N LYS A 69 17.67 7.58 5.87
CA LYS A 69 18.36 7.42 7.15
C LYS A 69 19.06 6.07 7.24
N ARG A 70 20.39 6.07 7.32
CA ARG A 70 21.21 4.85 7.48
C ARG A 70 20.80 3.97 8.67
N GLU A 71 20.30 4.58 9.73
CA GLU A 71 19.82 3.88 10.94
C GLU A 71 18.62 2.94 10.68
N TYR A 72 17.90 3.08 9.56
CA TYR A 72 16.71 2.27 9.24
C TYR A 72 16.83 1.47 7.94
N GLU A 73 18.05 1.20 7.48
CA GLU A 73 18.31 0.51 6.21
C GLU A 73 17.58 -0.84 6.09
N MET A 74 17.54 -1.65 7.16
CA MET A 74 16.86 -2.94 7.16
C MET A 74 15.35 -2.80 7.11
N THR A 75 14.79 -1.80 7.82
CA THR A 75 13.36 -1.48 7.77
C THR A 75 12.98 -1.03 6.36
N GLY A 76 13.76 -0.14 5.74
CA GLY A 76 13.53 0.32 4.37
C GLY A 76 13.57 -0.83 3.35
N ARG A 77 14.54 -1.74 3.47
CA ARG A 77 14.60 -2.98 2.66
C ARG A 77 13.39 -3.88 2.89
N GLY A 78 12.96 -4.03 4.14
CA GLY A 78 11.76 -4.78 4.50
C GLY A 78 10.54 -4.23 3.77
N VAL A 79 10.28 -2.92 3.87
CA VAL A 79 9.18 -2.24 3.17
C VAL A 79 9.26 -2.45 1.66
N MET A 80 10.44 -2.33 1.07
CA MET A 80 10.62 -2.45 -0.38
C MET A 80 10.28 -3.86 -0.89
N ILE A 81 10.83 -4.90 -0.25
CA ILE A 81 10.63 -6.29 -0.65
C ILE A 81 9.16 -6.69 -0.49
N SER A 82 8.53 -6.32 0.63
CA SER A 82 7.13 -6.64 0.87
C SER A 82 6.18 -5.85 -0.02
N THR A 83 6.46 -4.57 -0.30
CA THR A 83 5.66 -3.78 -1.26
C THR A 83 5.71 -4.40 -2.65
N PHE A 84 6.90 -4.85 -3.08
CA PHE A 84 7.03 -5.55 -4.35
C PHE A 84 6.26 -6.88 -4.37
N ALA A 85 6.36 -7.67 -3.29
CA ALA A 85 5.59 -8.90 -3.15
C ALA A 85 4.07 -8.65 -3.17
N LEU A 86 3.59 -7.62 -2.46
CA LEU A 86 2.17 -7.23 -2.46
C LEU A 86 1.70 -6.83 -3.86
N ALA A 87 2.49 -6.06 -4.59
CA ALA A 87 2.17 -5.67 -5.97
C ALA A 87 2.07 -6.90 -6.90
N LEU A 88 3.00 -7.86 -6.77
CA LEU A 88 2.96 -9.11 -7.53
C LEU A 88 1.73 -9.97 -7.17
N ILE A 89 1.40 -10.07 -5.88
CA ILE A 89 0.20 -10.78 -5.41
C ILE A 89 -1.04 -10.13 -5.99
N HIS A 90 -1.15 -8.81 -5.92
CA HIS A 90 -2.27 -8.06 -6.48
C HIS A 90 -2.41 -8.32 -7.99
N PHE A 91 -1.29 -8.26 -8.72
CA PHE A 91 -1.29 -8.55 -10.16
C PHE A 91 -1.71 -9.98 -10.44
N TYR A 92 -1.17 -10.96 -9.70
CA TYR A 92 -1.54 -12.36 -9.85
C TYR A 92 -3.03 -12.58 -9.61
N LEU A 93 -3.61 -12.02 -8.54
CA LEU A 93 -5.03 -12.20 -8.21
C LEU A 93 -5.97 -11.57 -9.26
N HIS A 94 -5.64 -10.39 -9.76
CA HIS A 94 -6.51 -9.63 -10.66
C HIS A 94 -6.29 -9.93 -12.14
N TYR A 95 -5.11 -10.41 -12.53
CA TYR A 95 -4.74 -10.66 -13.92
C TYR A 95 -4.52 -12.15 -14.23
N ARG A 96 -4.84 -13.07 -13.30
CA ARG A 96 -4.77 -14.53 -13.52
C ARG A 96 -5.48 -14.95 -14.81
N HIS A 97 -6.62 -14.35 -15.12
CA HIS A 97 -7.40 -14.64 -16.31
C HIS A 97 -6.65 -14.32 -17.63
N LEU A 98 -5.70 -13.37 -17.63
CA LEU A 98 -4.89 -13.03 -18.80
C LEU A 98 -3.70 -13.98 -19.02
N LEU A 99 -3.29 -14.75 -18.01
CA LEU A 99 -2.17 -15.70 -18.07
C LEU A 99 -2.60 -17.13 -18.42
N MET A 100 -3.91 -17.41 -18.47
CA MET A 100 -4.49 -18.73 -18.72
C MET A 100 -5.14 -18.87 -20.11
N ASN A 101 -4.99 -17.86 -20.97
CA ASN A 101 -5.30 -17.89 -22.41
C ASN A 101 -4.00 -17.86 -23.21
#